data_AF-A0A952LJF2-F1
#
_entry.id   AF-A0A952LJF2-F1
#
_cell.length_a   1.000
_cell.length_b   1.000
_cell.length_c   1.000
_cell.angle_alpha   90.00
_cell.angle_beta   90.00
_cell.angle_gamma   90.00
#
_symmetry.space_group_name_H-M   'P 1'
#
loop_
_entity.id
_entity.type
_entity.pdbx_description
1 polymer ?
#
loop_
_entity_poly.entity_id
_entity_poly.type
_entity_poly.pdbx_seq_one_letter_code
_entity_poly.pdbx_strand_id
1 'polypeptide(L)'
;MAEKFPDEVVVALHSAGVTVTCVPIRMDDGDWQAGIFYVIAPEAPCLQHDLAELAPFDVTVEADLLEHENATLVELKFEVATPGAPIEGSVLFITGHSTSHFDVLKMLSEQETVPLIFGDQYCTQLWKQRIVLVEQHREALTEILNEAVARDAMIRLTGRYDPEAAFADSVTVATFVPVKPSDSLPTDIP
;
A
#
# COMPACT_ATOMS: atom_id res chain seq x y z
N MET A 1 -19.60 1.25 20.03
CA MET A 1 -19.95 1.22 18.59
C MET A 1 -18.65 0.95 17.87
N ALA A 2 -18.56 -0.07 17.01
CA ALA A 2 -17.32 -0.32 16.27
C ALA A 2 -17.12 0.80 15.25
N GLU A 3 -15.91 1.34 15.20
CA GLU A 3 -15.51 2.37 14.23
C GLU A 3 -15.43 1.74 12.84
N LYS A 4 -15.87 2.46 11.80
CA LYS A 4 -15.80 2.01 10.40
C LYS A 4 -14.79 2.85 9.64
N PHE A 5 -14.27 2.30 8.55
CA PHE A 5 -13.49 3.09 7.61
C PHE A 5 -14.34 4.24 7.05
N PRO A 6 -13.73 5.38 6.67
CA PRO A 6 -14.43 6.45 5.97
C PRO A 6 -15.05 5.94 4.66
N ASP A 7 -16.23 6.43 4.30
CA ASP A 7 -16.97 5.95 3.12
C ASP A 7 -16.15 6.02 1.82
N GLU A 8 -15.33 7.05 1.66
CA GLU A 8 -14.43 7.22 0.50
C GLU A 8 -13.39 6.09 0.40
N VAL A 9 -12.89 5.61 1.54
CA VAL A 9 -11.95 4.48 1.61
C VAL A 9 -12.67 3.19 1.22
N VAL A 10 -13.87 2.97 1.75
CA VAL A 10 -14.69 1.79 1.43
C VAL A 10 -14.97 1.73 -0.07
N VAL A 11 -15.35 2.86 -0.67
CA VAL A 11 -15.57 2.96 -2.11
C VAL A 11 -14.29 2.68 -2.89
N ALA A 12 -13.15 3.24 -2.48
CA ALA A 12 -11.87 3.01 -3.14
C ALA A 12 -11.47 1.52 -3.13
N LEU A 13 -11.55 0.86 -1.96
CA LEU A 13 -11.21 -0.55 -1.81
C LEU A 13 -12.15 -1.45 -2.64
N HIS A 14 -13.47 -1.25 -2.54
CA HIS A 14 -14.44 -2.08 -3.24
C HIS A 14 -14.47 -1.87 -4.75
N SER A 15 -14.32 -0.63 -5.22
CA SER A 15 -14.33 -0.33 -6.66
C SER A 15 -13.08 -0.85 -7.37
N ALA A 16 -11.92 -0.81 -6.70
CA ALA A 16 -10.67 -1.36 -7.21
C ALA A 16 -10.52 -2.86 -6.98
N GLY A 17 -11.34 -3.46 -6.09
CA GLY A 17 -11.23 -4.87 -5.73
C GLY A 17 -9.91 -5.21 -5.03
N VAL A 18 -9.38 -4.28 -4.24
CA VAL A 18 -8.09 -4.39 -3.55
C VAL A 18 -8.27 -4.50 -2.03
N THR A 19 -7.29 -5.08 -1.36
CA THR A 19 -7.28 -5.26 0.10
C THR A 19 -6.52 -4.17 0.84
N VAL A 20 -5.73 -3.35 0.14
CA VAL A 20 -4.98 -2.25 0.73
C VAL A 20 -5.14 -0.99 -0.10
N THR A 21 -5.23 0.15 0.56
CA THR A 21 -5.17 1.46 -0.09
C THR A 21 -4.43 2.45 0.79
N CYS A 22 -3.88 3.49 0.17
CA CYS A 22 -3.28 4.61 0.86
C CYS A 22 -3.84 5.89 0.26
N VAL A 23 -4.55 6.67 1.10
CA VAL A 23 -5.31 7.84 0.66
C VAL A 23 -5.12 9.02 1.61
N PRO A 24 -5.32 10.26 1.15
CA PRO A 24 -5.36 11.41 2.04
C PRO A 24 -6.59 11.30 2.94
N ILE A 25 -6.40 11.47 4.24
CA ILE A 25 -7.47 11.54 5.23
C ILE A 25 -7.31 12.77 6.09
N ARG A 26 -8.43 13.28 6.61
CA ARG A 26 -8.43 14.38 7.55
C ARG A 26 -8.51 13.84 8.97
N MET A 27 -7.51 14.19 9.78
CA MET A 27 -7.43 13.80 11.19
C MET A 27 -8.28 14.74 12.06
N ASP A 28 -8.52 14.34 13.31
CA ASP A 28 -9.38 15.08 14.26
C ASP A 28 -8.86 16.49 14.60
N ASP A 29 -7.54 16.71 14.49
CA ASP A 29 -6.88 18.02 14.63
C ASP A 29 -7.09 18.93 13.41
N GLY A 30 -7.67 18.38 12.34
CA GLY A 30 -8.00 19.09 11.12
C GLY A 30 -6.93 19.01 10.03
N ASP A 31 -5.77 18.40 10.32
CA ASP A 31 -4.66 18.26 9.39
C ASP A 31 -4.89 17.09 8.42
N TRP A 32 -4.46 17.27 7.17
CA TRP A 32 -4.47 16.23 6.16
C TRP A 32 -3.20 15.38 6.27
N GLN A 33 -3.38 14.07 6.27
CA GLN A 33 -2.29 13.09 6.33
C GLN A 33 -2.57 11.96 5.35
N ALA A 34 -1.54 11.31 4.81
CA ALA A 34 -1.74 10.03 4.17
C ALA A 34 -2.07 8.98 5.24
N GLY A 35 -3.06 8.13 4.98
CA GLY A 35 -3.40 7.00 5.83
C GLY A 35 -3.46 5.71 5.03
N ILE A 36 -3.02 4.61 5.65
CA ILE A 36 -3.02 3.27 5.06
C ILE A 36 -4.17 2.49 5.68
N PHE A 37 -4.99 1.91 4.81
CA PHE A 37 -6.14 1.11 5.18
C PHE A 37 -5.99 -0.28 4.60
N TYR A 38 -6.14 -1.28 5.46
CA TYR A 38 -5.87 -2.67 5.13
C TYR A 38 -7.06 -3.53 5.54
N VAL A 39 -7.68 -4.23 4.60
CA VAL A 39 -8.73 -5.23 4.83
C VAL A 39 -8.07 -6.59 5.02
N ILE A 40 -8.25 -7.16 6.21
CA ILE A 40 -7.75 -8.49 6.54
C ILE A 40 -8.77 -9.52 6.06
N ALA A 41 -8.30 -10.51 5.29
CA ALA A 41 -9.12 -11.64 4.88
C ALA A 41 -9.64 -12.42 6.10
N PRO A 42 -10.89 -12.90 6.11
CA PRO A 42 -11.49 -13.57 7.28
C PRO A 42 -10.74 -14.82 7.75
N GLU A 43 -10.01 -15.47 6.84
CA GLU A 43 -9.21 -16.66 7.10
C GLU A 43 -7.76 -16.37 7.54
N ALA A 44 -7.36 -15.09 7.62
CA ALA A 44 -5.99 -14.72 7.95
C ALA A 44 -5.59 -15.26 9.34
N PRO A 45 -4.40 -15.90 9.48
CA PRO A 45 -3.97 -16.50 10.74
C PRO A 45 -3.94 -15.53 11.93
N CYS A 46 -3.65 -14.25 11.68
CA CYS A 46 -3.59 -13.23 12.71
C CYS A 46 -4.95 -12.98 13.40
N LEU A 47 -6.08 -13.28 12.75
CA LEU A 47 -7.43 -13.15 13.33
C LEU A 47 -7.76 -14.25 14.36
N GLN A 48 -6.89 -15.26 14.52
CA GLN A 48 -7.00 -16.24 15.61
C GLN A 48 -6.53 -15.68 16.97
N HIS A 49 -5.99 -14.47 16.95
CA HIS A 49 -5.46 -13.77 18.12
C HIS A 49 -6.21 -12.45 18.34
N ASP A 50 -6.18 -11.94 19.57
CA ASP A 50 -6.59 -10.57 19.82
C ASP A 50 -5.48 -9.62 19.36
N LEU A 51 -5.71 -8.95 18.23
CA LEU A 51 -4.73 -8.03 17.64
C LEU A 51 -4.39 -6.88 18.61
N ALA A 52 -5.32 -6.46 19.46
CA ALA A 52 -5.10 -5.35 20.38
C ALA A 52 -4.11 -5.69 21.51
N GLU A 53 -4.00 -6.97 21.89
CA GLU A 53 -3.06 -7.43 22.91
C GLU A 53 -1.62 -7.58 22.39
N LEU A 54 -1.46 -7.78 21.08
CA LEU A 54 -0.18 -8.12 20.46
C LEU A 54 0.45 -6.96 19.68
N ALA A 55 -0.29 -5.86 19.52
CA ALA A 55 0.17 -4.65 18.87
C ALA A 55 1.01 -3.74 19.80
N PRO A 56 1.79 -2.78 19.25
CA PRO A 56 1.95 -2.47 17.83
C PRO A 56 2.75 -3.54 17.08
N PHE A 57 2.40 -3.76 15.82
CA PHE A 57 3.16 -4.64 14.94
C PHE A 57 4.30 -3.88 14.27
N ASP A 58 5.42 -4.57 14.03
CA ASP A 58 6.49 -4.04 13.18
C ASP A 58 6.00 -3.94 11.74
N VAL A 59 6.37 -2.84 11.08
CA VAL A 59 5.97 -2.53 9.70
C VAL A 59 7.20 -2.18 8.89
N THR A 60 7.40 -2.93 7.81
CA THR A 60 8.37 -2.60 6.77
C THR A 60 7.66 -1.89 5.63
N VAL A 61 8.22 -0.76 5.19
CA VAL A 61 7.70 0.01 4.05
C VAL A 61 8.83 0.12 3.03
N GLU A 62 8.58 -0.35 1.82
CA GLU A 62 9.51 -0.25 0.70
C GLU A 62 8.85 0.55 -0.43
N ALA A 63 9.61 1.43 -1.05
CA ALA A 63 9.16 2.25 -2.14
C ALA A 63 10.02 1.96 -3.37
N ASP A 64 9.36 1.62 -4.47
CA ASP A 64 10.00 1.29 -5.74
C ASP A 64 9.47 2.18 -6.86
N LEU A 65 10.35 2.53 -7.79
CA LEU A 65 9.98 3.18 -9.03
C LEU A 65 9.80 2.12 -10.12
N LEU A 66 8.58 1.97 -10.62
CA LEU A 66 8.30 1.06 -11.73
C LEU A 66 8.40 1.82 -13.05
N GLU A 67 9.38 1.42 -13.85
CA GLU A 67 9.59 1.99 -15.17
C GLU A 67 8.59 1.39 -16.18
N HIS A 68 7.79 2.25 -16.81
CA HIS A 68 6.97 1.88 -17.95
C HIS A 68 7.26 2.82 -19.13
N GLU A 69 7.09 2.32 -20.36
CA GLU A 69 7.33 3.13 -21.56
C GLU A 69 6.34 4.29 -21.73
N ASN A 70 5.16 4.14 -21.13
CA ASN A 70 4.03 5.06 -21.31
C ASN A 70 3.67 5.87 -20.05
N ALA A 71 4.24 5.56 -18.89
CA ALA A 71 4.08 6.34 -17.66
C ALA A 71 5.16 6.00 -16.63
N THR A 72 5.18 6.74 -15.53
CA THR A 72 5.97 6.38 -14.35
C THR A 72 5.04 6.01 -13.22
N LEU A 73 5.29 4.85 -12.59
CA LEU A 73 4.55 4.43 -11.40
C LEU A 73 5.48 4.33 -10.20
N VAL A 74 4.94 4.59 -9.02
CA VAL A 74 5.60 4.35 -7.74
C VAL A 74 4.82 3.26 -7.04
N GLU A 75 5.49 2.19 -6.64
CA GLU A 75 4.93 1.13 -5.81
C GLU A 75 5.36 1.33 -4.36
N LEU A 76 4.40 1.31 -3.44
CA LEU A 76 4.68 1.19 -2.02
C LEU A 76 4.28 -0.20 -1.55
N LYS A 77 5.26 -0.99 -1.11
CA LYS A 77 5.06 -2.31 -0.49
C LYS A 77 5.06 -2.17 1.02
N PHE A 78 4.16 -2.91 1.63
CA PHE A 78 3.96 -2.96 3.07
C PHE A 78 4.04 -4.42 3.51
N GLU A 79 4.88 -4.68 4.50
CA GLU A 79 4.87 -5.94 5.25
C GLU A 79 4.60 -5.61 6.71
N VAL A 80 3.58 -6.24 7.29
CA VAL A 80 3.23 -6.09 8.70
C VAL A 80 3.47 -7.43 9.39
N ALA A 81 4.35 -7.44 10.39
CA ALA A 81 4.70 -8.64 11.15
C ALA A 81 3.59 -9.02 12.14
N THR A 82 2.48 -9.56 11.63
CA THR A 82 1.36 -10.02 12.45
C THR A 82 1.56 -11.46 12.98
N PRO A 83 0.85 -11.86 14.05
CA PRO A 83 0.92 -13.23 14.59
C PRO A 83 0.50 -14.28 13.56
N GLY A 84 1.16 -15.44 13.59
CA GLY A 84 0.88 -16.57 12.71
C GLY A 84 1.50 -16.43 11.33
N ALA A 85 1.29 -15.30 10.65
CA ALA A 85 1.90 -14.97 9.36
C ALA A 85 1.94 -13.45 9.14
N PRO A 86 2.93 -12.90 8.42
CA PRO A 86 2.93 -11.49 8.03
C PRO A 86 1.79 -11.19 7.04
N ILE A 87 1.31 -9.94 7.05
CA ILE A 87 0.40 -9.41 6.04
C ILE A 87 1.23 -8.57 5.07
N GLU A 88 1.14 -8.88 3.79
CA GLU A 88 1.86 -8.19 2.72
C GLU A 88 0.88 -7.54 1.74
N GLY A 89 1.09 -6.29 1.37
CA GLY A 89 0.35 -5.63 0.30
C GLY A 89 1.13 -4.55 -0.39
N SER A 90 0.67 -4.13 -1.57
CA SER A 90 1.25 -2.99 -2.27
C SER A 90 0.19 -2.03 -2.78
N VAL A 91 0.58 -0.75 -2.87
CA VAL A 91 -0.23 0.33 -3.43
C VAL A 91 0.56 0.95 -4.57
N LEU A 92 -0.10 1.08 -5.73
CA LEU A 92 0.48 1.70 -6.91
C LEU A 92 -0.01 3.13 -7.07
N PHE A 93 0.94 4.05 -7.27
CA PHE A 93 0.69 5.45 -7.54
C PHE A 93 1.15 5.78 -8.95
N ILE A 94 0.30 6.47 -9.70
CA ILE A 94 0.65 7.01 -11.02
C ILE A 94 1.02 8.48 -10.84
N THR A 95 2.27 8.85 -11.12
CA THR A 95 2.68 10.25 -11.09
C THR A 95 2.15 10.97 -12.33
N GLY A 96 1.65 12.20 -12.16
CA GLY A 96 1.18 13.06 -13.25
C GLY A 96 -0.27 12.84 -13.75
N HIS A 97 -0.91 11.70 -13.50
CA HIS A 97 -2.31 11.48 -13.92
C HIS A 97 -3.32 11.86 -12.83
N SER A 98 -3.11 11.37 -11.59
CA SER A 98 -4.00 11.63 -10.47
C SER A 98 -3.34 12.59 -9.47
N THR A 99 -4.00 13.72 -9.19
CA THR A 99 -3.52 14.67 -8.19
C THR A 99 -3.50 14.05 -6.79
N SER A 100 -4.47 13.18 -6.48
CA SER A 100 -4.50 12.51 -5.18
C SER A 100 -3.33 11.56 -4.97
N HIS A 101 -2.85 10.88 -6.02
CA HIS A 101 -1.68 10.01 -5.93
C HIS A 101 -0.41 10.81 -5.61
N PHE A 102 -0.24 11.95 -6.27
CA PHE A 102 0.86 12.85 -5.99
C PHE A 102 0.79 13.43 -4.57
N ASP A 103 -0.41 13.85 -4.14
CA ASP A 103 -0.62 14.40 -2.80
C ASP A 103 -0.30 13.35 -1.72
N VAL A 104 -0.67 12.09 -1.90
CA VAL A 104 -0.33 10.99 -0.96
C VAL A 104 1.19 10.81 -0.88
N LEU A 105 1.89 10.68 -2.01
CA LEU A 105 3.35 10.50 -2.02
C LEU A 105 4.07 11.69 -1.36
N LYS A 106 3.58 12.91 -1.64
CA LYS A 106 4.10 14.11 -1.00
C LYS A 106 3.86 14.08 0.52
N MET A 107 2.64 13.79 0.97
CA MET A 107 2.33 13.66 2.40
C MET A 107 3.23 12.63 3.08
N LEU A 108 3.43 11.45 2.47
CA LEU A 108 4.31 10.40 2.99
C LEU A 108 5.77 10.84 3.11
N SER A 109 6.25 11.69 2.19
CA SER A 109 7.61 12.27 2.26
C SER A 109 7.76 13.34 3.35
N GLU A 110 6.67 13.95 3.82
CA GLU A 110 6.70 15.06 4.79
C GLU A 110 6.24 14.64 6.20
N GLN A 111 5.41 13.61 6.33
CA GLN A 111 4.82 13.20 7.61
C GLN A 111 5.73 12.26 8.41
N GLU A 112 5.86 12.52 9.71
CA GLU A 112 6.68 11.66 10.57
C GLU A 112 6.00 10.35 10.97
N THR A 113 4.67 10.36 10.95
CA THR A 113 3.88 9.18 11.29
C THR A 113 2.76 8.96 10.29
N VAL A 114 2.49 7.70 9.96
CA VAL A 114 1.40 7.29 9.07
C VAL A 114 0.39 6.45 9.86
N PRO A 115 -0.89 6.85 9.94
CA PRO A 115 -1.91 5.98 10.49
C PRO A 115 -2.08 4.73 9.61
N LEU A 116 -1.98 3.57 10.25
CA LEU A 116 -2.27 2.26 9.68
C LEU A 116 -3.50 1.69 10.36
N ILE A 117 -4.54 1.39 9.58
CA ILE A 117 -5.82 0.93 10.10
C ILE A 117 -6.18 -0.41 9.45
N PHE A 118 -6.41 -1.42 10.28
CA PHE A 118 -6.89 -2.73 9.87
C PHE A 118 -8.40 -2.80 10.00
N GLY A 119 -9.05 -3.39 9.01
CA GLY A 119 -10.48 -3.64 8.99
C GLY A 119 -10.80 -5.06 8.58
N ASP A 120 -12.00 -5.50 8.92
CA ASP A 120 -12.56 -6.75 8.40
C ASP A 120 -13.05 -6.58 6.95
N GLN A 121 -13.57 -7.66 6.36
CA GLN A 121 -14.19 -7.66 5.03
C GLN A 121 -15.38 -6.70 4.86
N TYR A 122 -15.91 -6.14 5.96
CA TYR A 122 -16.99 -5.15 5.96
C TYR A 122 -16.46 -3.74 6.27
N CYS A 123 -15.14 -3.55 6.24
CA CYS A 123 -14.45 -2.31 6.58
C CYS A 123 -14.77 -1.80 7.99
N THR A 124 -15.07 -2.71 8.92
CA THR A 124 -15.16 -2.42 10.35
C THR A 124 -13.76 -2.48 10.94
N GLN A 125 -13.35 -1.43 11.66
CA GLN A 125 -12.01 -1.33 12.22
C GLN A 125 -11.77 -2.44 13.25
N LEU A 126 -10.74 -3.24 12.99
CA LEU A 126 -10.21 -4.26 13.89
C LEU A 126 -9.11 -3.68 14.79
N TRP A 127 -8.20 -2.90 14.20
CA TRP A 127 -7.06 -2.32 14.91
C TRP A 127 -6.55 -1.06 14.21
N LYS A 128 -5.87 -0.19 14.97
CA LYS A 128 -5.26 1.04 14.46
C LYS A 128 -3.92 1.29 15.18
N GLN A 129 -2.88 1.61 14.41
CA GLN A 129 -1.59 2.02 14.94
C GLN A 129 -0.99 3.16 14.10
N ARG A 130 0.16 3.67 14.53
CA ARG A 130 0.96 4.65 13.78
C ARG A 130 2.28 4.01 13.38
N ILE A 131 2.60 4.08 12.10
CA ILE A 131 3.93 3.74 11.57
C ILE A 131 4.79 4.99 11.74
N VAL A 132 6.02 4.84 12.26
CA VAL A 132 6.99 5.93 12.30
C VAL A 132 7.84 5.87 11.03
N LEU A 133 7.77 6.91 10.21
CA LEU A 133 8.66 7.07 9.07
C LEU A 133 9.90 7.82 9.53
N VAL A 134 11.02 7.14 9.69
CA VAL A 134 12.29 7.80 10.02
C VAL A 134 12.76 8.69 8.87
N GLU A 135 13.63 9.65 9.16
CA GLU A 135 14.12 10.63 8.18
C GLU A 135 14.62 9.96 6.89
N GLN A 136 15.40 8.88 7.02
CA GLN A 136 15.92 8.15 5.87
C GLN A 136 14.82 7.61 4.94
N HIS A 137 13.67 7.17 5.48
CA HIS A 137 12.54 6.73 4.64
C HIS A 137 11.88 7.92 3.94
N ARG A 138 11.76 9.05 4.63
CA ARG A 138 11.19 10.28 4.07
C ARG A 138 12.06 10.88 2.97
N GLU A 139 13.38 10.86 3.16
CA GLU A 139 14.37 11.25 2.15
C GLU A 139 14.28 10.34 0.93
N ALA A 140 14.25 9.01 1.11
CA ALA A 140 14.10 8.07 0.01
C ALA A 140 12.80 8.26 -0.78
N LEU A 141 11.67 8.48 -0.09
CA LEU A 141 10.39 8.81 -0.74
C LEU A 141 10.46 10.13 -1.51
N THR A 142 11.15 11.13 -0.98
CA THR A 142 11.37 12.42 -1.66
C THR A 142 12.18 12.23 -2.95
N GLU A 143 13.24 11.42 -2.92
CA GLU A 143 14.06 11.12 -4.09
C GLU A 143 13.25 10.40 -5.16
N ILE A 144 12.50 9.34 -4.79
CA ILE A 144 11.63 8.60 -5.69
C ILE A 144 10.57 9.52 -6.31
N LEU A 145 9.93 10.38 -5.51
CA LEU A 145 8.93 11.32 -6.00
C LEU A 145 9.51 12.29 -7.04
N ASN A 146 10.69 12.87 -6.75
CA ASN A 146 11.36 13.78 -7.66
C ASN A 146 11.76 13.10 -8.97
N GLU A 147 12.30 11.88 -8.90
CA GLU A 147 12.63 11.09 -10.08
C GLU A 147 11.37 10.75 -10.88
N ALA A 148 10.31 10.31 -10.21
CA ALA A 148 9.05 9.94 -10.84
C ALA A 148 8.42 11.12 -11.60
N VAL A 149 8.46 12.33 -11.02
CA VAL A 149 7.99 13.56 -11.68
C VAL A 149 8.85 13.92 -12.89
N ALA A 150 10.18 13.84 -12.75
CA ALA A 150 11.09 14.16 -13.85
C ALA A 150 10.89 13.20 -15.03
N ARG A 151 10.74 11.90 -14.76
CA ARG A 151 10.48 10.88 -15.78
C ARG A 151 9.11 11.05 -16.43
N ASP A 152 8.06 11.28 -15.64
CA ASP A 152 6.72 11.54 -16.18
C ASP A 152 6.72 12.70 -17.18
N ALA A 153 7.41 13.80 -16.83
CA ALA A 153 7.59 14.94 -17.73
C ALA A 153 8.32 14.55 -19.04
N MET A 154 9.38 13.73 -18.95
CA MET A 154 10.08 13.24 -20.14
C MET A 154 9.20 12.36 -21.03
N ILE A 155 8.42 11.43 -20.45
CA ILE A 155 7.53 10.55 -21.20
C ILE A 155 6.47 11.38 -21.94
N ARG A 156 5.90 12.41 -21.30
CA ARG A 156 4.97 13.34 -21.97
C ARG A 156 5.57 14.03 -23.18
N LEU A 157 6.84 14.42 -23.12
CA LEU A 157 7.54 15.04 -24.24
C LEU A 157 7.71 14.09 -25.43
N THR A 158 7.66 12.77 -25.22
CA THR A 158 7.71 11.78 -26.31
C THR A 158 6.38 11.62 -27.06
N GLY A 159 5.27 12.12 -26.51
CA GLY A 159 3.92 11.95 -27.07
C GLY A 159 3.32 10.56 -26.90
N ARG A 160 3.95 9.67 -26.11
CA ARG A 160 3.50 8.29 -25.83
C ARG A 160 2.87 8.12 -24.45
N TYR A 161 2.51 9.21 -23.80
CA TYR A 161 2.00 9.17 -22.44
C TYR A 161 0.62 8.52 -22.39
N ASP A 162 0.55 7.35 -21.76
CA ASP A 162 -0.66 6.56 -21.53
C ASP A 162 -0.60 5.92 -20.13
N PRO A 163 -1.02 6.67 -19.09
CA PRO A 163 -1.01 6.19 -17.70
C PRO A 163 -2.01 5.07 -17.42
N GLU A 164 -3.12 5.01 -18.15
CA GLU A 164 -4.13 3.96 -17.96
C GLU A 164 -3.59 2.62 -18.48
N ALA A 165 -2.98 2.61 -19.67
CA ALA A 165 -2.32 1.41 -20.20
C ALA A 165 -1.18 0.93 -19.28
N ALA A 166 -0.32 1.85 -18.84
CA ALA A 166 0.79 1.52 -17.94
C ALA A 166 0.33 0.92 -16.60
N PHE A 167 -0.75 1.46 -16.03
CA PHE A 167 -1.33 0.94 -14.79
C PHE A 167 -1.95 -0.44 -14.99
N ALA A 168 -2.72 -0.64 -16.07
CA ALA A 168 -3.32 -1.93 -16.39
C ALA A 168 -2.28 -3.03 -16.60
N ASP A 169 -1.18 -2.72 -17.31
CA ASP A 169 -0.07 -3.65 -17.53
C ASP A 169 0.62 -4.01 -16.21
N SER A 170 0.85 -3.03 -15.33
CA SER A 170 1.52 -3.23 -14.04
C SER A 170 0.69 -4.06 -13.05
N VAL A 171 -0.63 -3.82 -12.99
CA VAL A 171 -1.55 -4.61 -12.15
C VAL A 171 -1.66 -6.06 -12.62
N THR A 172 -1.58 -6.29 -13.94
CA THR A 172 -1.60 -7.64 -14.52
C THR A 172 -0.31 -8.42 -14.19
N VAL A 173 0.83 -7.73 -14.12
CA VAL A 173 2.11 -8.33 -13.70
C VAL A 173 2.11 -8.63 -12.19
N ALA A 174 1.57 -7.74 -11.37
CA ALA A 174 1.50 -7.92 -9.91
C ALA A 174 0.55 -9.07 -9.48
N THR A 175 -0.44 -9.42 -10.30
CA THR A 175 -1.40 -10.50 -10.02
C THR A 175 -0.91 -11.90 -10.45
N PHE A 176 0.27 -12.04 -11.05
CA PHE A 176 0.81 -13.33 -11.50
C PHE A 176 2.07 -13.76 -10.71
N VAL A 177 1.86 -14.27 -9.50
CA VAL A 177 2.80 -15.21 -8.84
C VAL A 177 2.10 -16.56 -8.72
N PRO A 178 2.27 -17.50 -9.66
CA PRO A 178 1.85 -18.87 -9.42
C PRO A 178 2.73 -19.44 -8.30
N VAL A 179 2.13 -19.62 -7.12
CA VAL A 179 2.71 -20.46 -6.08
C VAL A 179 2.93 -21.84 -6.69
N LYS A 180 4.20 -22.16 -6.97
CA LYS A 180 4.59 -23.49 -7.40
C LYS A 180 4.14 -24.47 -6.30
N PRO A 181 3.31 -25.50 -6.59
CA PRO A 181 3.02 -26.51 -5.59
C PRO A 181 4.35 -27.13 -5.17
N SER A 182 4.62 -27.12 -3.87
CA SER A 182 5.81 -27.70 -3.28
C SER A 182 5.91 -29.17 -3.69
N ASP A 183 7.00 -29.53 -4.37
CA ASP A 183 7.34 -30.91 -4.64
C ASP A 183 7.56 -31.62 -3.29
N SER A 184 6.62 -32.52 -2.99
CA SER A 184 6.72 -33.73 -2.17
C SER A 184 7.96 -33.90 -1.28
N LEU A 185 7.70 -33.99 0.03
CA LEU A 185 8.58 -34.57 1.04
C LEU A 185 9.21 -35.90 0.56
N PRO A 186 10.53 -36.10 0.68
CA PRO A 186 11.09 -37.43 0.66
C PRO A 186 10.81 -38.12 1.99
N THR A 187 9.85 -39.04 2.00
CA THR A 187 9.86 -40.18 2.91
C THR A 187 11.11 -40.99 2.62
N ASP A 188 12.08 -40.96 3.53
CA ASP A 188 12.98 -42.10 3.74
C ASP A 188 13.47 -42.11 5.19
N ILE A 189 13.00 -43.11 5.92
CA ILE A 189 13.51 -43.56 7.21
C ILE A 189 14.48 -44.70 6.90
N PRO A 190 15.68 -44.69 7.48
CA PRO A 190 16.30 -45.92 7.98
C PRO A 190 16.18 -46.03 9.51
#